data_AF-H2CDI3-F1
#
_entry.id   AF-H2CDI3-F1
#
_cell.length_a   1.000
_cell.length_b   1.000
_cell.length_c   1.000
_cell.angle_alpha   90.00
_cell.angle_beta   90.00
_cell.angle_gamma   90.00
#
_symmetry.space_group_name_H-M   'P 1'
#
loop_
_entity.id
_entity.type
_entity.pdbx_description
1 polymer ?
#
loop_
_entity_poly.entity_id
_entity_poly.type
_entity_poly.pdbx_seq_one_letter_code
_entity_poly.pdbx_strand_id
1 'polypeptide(L)'
;MQTKLTLSIEKEVIQKAKRYAQKRQESISSLVEAYFRALTSEDAEKSDEIPPITRELAGTLEGVQIDTWKNERMDRLTRKHLR
;
A
#
# COMPACT_ATOMS: atom_id res chain seq x y z
N MET A 1 -15.19 25.03 -5.25
CA MET A 1 -15.16 25.84 -4.01
C MET A 1 -14.15 25.17 -3.07
N GLN A 2 -13.27 25.93 -2.39
CA GLN A 2 -12.33 25.33 -1.44
C GLN A 2 -12.84 25.50 -0.01
N THR A 3 -13.13 24.38 0.65
CA THR A 3 -13.61 24.34 2.03
C THR A 3 -12.47 23.88 2.95
N LYS A 4 -12.44 24.41 4.18
CA LYS A 4 -11.46 24.01 5.19
C LYS A 4 -12.05 22.92 6.07
N LEU A 5 -11.36 21.79 6.18
CA LEU A 5 -11.71 20.71 7.10
C LEU A 5 -10.78 20.76 8.31
N THR A 6 -11.36 20.90 9.51
CA THR A 6 -10.62 20.85 10.77
C THR A 6 -10.92 19.52 11.46
N LEU A 7 -9.88 18.72 11.73
CA LEU A 7 -10.00 17.41 12.35
C LEU A 7 -9.37 17.40 13.74
N SER A 8 -10.07 16.84 14.72
CA SER A 8 -9.50 16.52 16.03
C SER A 8 -8.84 15.15 15.95
N ILE A 9 -7.53 15.10 16.16
CA ILE A 9 -6.72 13.88 16.06
C ILE A 9 -5.74 13.85 17.23
N GLU A 10 -5.39 12.65 17.67
CA GLU A 10 -4.43 12.46 18.74
C GLU A 10 -3.07 13.09 18.42
N LYS A 11 -2.44 13.68 19.44
CA LYS A 11 -1.17 14.39 19.31
C LYS A 11 -0.05 13.48 18.78
N GLU A 12 -0.04 12.22 19.15
CA GLU A 12 0.96 11.27 18.68
C GLU A 12 0.82 10.96 17.19
N VAL A 13 -0.42 10.83 16.72
CA VAL A 13 -0.74 10.55 15.32
C VAL A 13 -0.33 11.72 14.43
N ILE A 14 -0.65 12.96 14.83
CA ILE A 14 -0.25 14.13 14.02
C ILE A 14 1.28 14.31 13.96
N GLN A 15 2.01 13.91 15.00
CA GLN A 15 3.49 13.94 14.98
C GLN A 15 4.07 12.91 14.01
N LYS A 16 3.53 11.68 14.00
CA LYS A 16 3.92 10.65 13.03
C LYS A 16 3.61 11.09 11.60
N ALA A 17 2.43 11.68 11.37
CA ALA A 17 2.04 12.22 10.08
C ALA A 17 2.97 13.35 9.60
N LYS A 18 3.33 14.29 10.48
CA LYS A 18 4.30 15.37 10.17
C LYS A 18 5.65 14.82 9.72
N ARG A 19 6.19 13.84 10.45
CA ARG A 19 7.46 13.20 10.10
C ARG A 19 7.38 12.49 8.75
N TYR A 20 6.28 11.80 8.48
CA TYR A 20 6.05 11.14 7.20
C TYR A 20 5.99 12.14 6.04
N ALA A 21 5.20 13.20 6.19
CA ALA A 21 5.04 14.24 5.19
C ALA A 21 6.38 14.96 4.89
N GLN A 22 7.15 15.28 5.94
CA GLN A 22 8.48 15.90 5.80
C GLN A 22 9.47 15.02 5.04
N LYS A 23 9.49 13.70 5.30
CA LYS A 23 10.35 12.76 4.57
C LYS A 23 10.04 12.72 3.07
N ARG A 24 8.79 12.98 2.70
CA ARG A 24 8.32 12.99 1.31
C ARG A 24 8.30 14.38 0.67
N GLN A 25 8.69 15.42 1.42
CA GLN A 25 8.58 16.82 1.01
C GLN A 25 7.13 17.21 0.61
N GLU A 26 6.15 16.59 1.26
CA GLU A 26 4.73 16.83 1.03
C GLU A 26 4.07 17.50 2.24
N SER A 27 2.94 18.16 2.03
CA SER A 27 2.13 18.71 3.13
C SER A 27 1.12 17.68 3.65
N ILE A 28 0.77 17.75 4.94
CA ILE A 28 -0.28 16.88 5.50
C ILE A 28 -1.62 17.11 4.80
N SER A 29 -1.96 18.37 4.51
CA SER A 29 -3.21 18.69 3.80
C SER A 29 -3.25 18.01 2.43
N SER A 30 -2.13 17.99 1.70
CA SER A 30 -2.05 17.30 0.40
C SER A 30 -2.18 15.79 0.55
N LEU A 31 -1.59 15.19 1.59
CA LEU A 31 -1.74 13.75 1.86
C LEU A 31 -3.19 13.37 2.16
N VAL A 32 -3.86 14.16 2.99
CA VAL A 32 -5.26 13.92 3.37
C VAL A 32 -6.19 14.16 2.18
N GLU A 33 -5.95 15.19 1.38
CA GLU A 33 -6.71 15.45 0.15
C GLU A 33 -6.54 14.30 -0.85
N ALA A 34 -5.31 13.82 -1.07
CA ALA A 34 -5.04 12.67 -1.93
C ALA A 34 -5.77 11.41 -1.43
N TYR A 35 -5.78 11.17 -0.12
CA TYR A 35 -6.51 10.07 0.48
C TYR A 35 -8.02 10.18 0.23
N PHE A 36 -8.62 11.35 0.46
CA PHE A 36 -10.05 11.54 0.19
C PHE A 36 -10.38 11.38 -1.29
N ARG A 37 -9.55 11.91 -2.19
CA ARG A 37 -9.73 11.69 -3.64
C ARG A 37 -9.67 10.21 -4.02
N ALA A 38 -8.74 9.46 -3.43
CA ALA A 38 -8.65 8.02 -3.66
C ALA A 38 -9.87 7.28 -3.10
N LEU A 39 -10.38 7.70 -1.93
CA LEU A 39 -11.54 7.09 -1.29
C LEU A 39 -12.85 7.36 -2.05
N THR A 40 -13.00 8.54 -2.64
CA THR A 40 -14.21 8.95 -3.38
C THR A 40 -14.10 8.75 -4.88
N SER A 41 -13.00 8.17 -5.37
CA SER A 41 -12.85 7.87 -6.80
C SER A 41 -13.76 6.70 -7.13
N GLU A 42 -14.80 6.99 -7.93
CA GLU A 42 -15.75 5.99 -8.47
C GLU A 42 -15.05 4.88 -9.28
N ASP A 43 -13.77 5.06 -9.65
CA ASP A 43 -12.96 4.03 -10.30
C ASP A 43 -12.54 2.87 -9.38
N ALA A 44 -12.90 2.89 -8.08
CA ALA A 44 -12.77 1.70 -7.23
C ALA A 44 -13.62 0.51 -7.72
N GLU A 45 -14.68 0.77 -8.51
CA GLU A 45 -15.43 -0.30 -9.20
C GLU A 45 -14.67 -0.94 -10.38
N LYS A 46 -13.55 -0.35 -10.84
CA LYS A 46 -12.65 -0.97 -11.84
C LYS A 46 -11.51 -1.78 -11.19
N SER A 47 -11.56 -2.05 -9.89
CA SER A 47 -10.49 -2.79 -9.19
C SER A 47 -10.35 -4.27 -9.60
N ASP A 48 -11.25 -4.77 -10.46
CA ASP A 48 -11.10 -6.08 -11.10
C ASP A 48 -10.06 -6.08 -12.24
N GLU A 49 -9.61 -4.91 -12.73
CA GLU A 49 -8.50 -4.86 -13.68
C GLU A 49 -7.17 -4.85 -12.96
N ILE A 50 -6.59 -6.05 -12.83
CA ILE A 50 -5.19 -6.27 -12.44
C ILE A 50 -4.31 -5.27 -13.23
N PRO A 51 -3.53 -4.40 -12.55
CA PRO A 51 -2.64 -3.46 -13.21
C PRO A 51 -1.73 -4.15 -14.25
N PRO A 52 -1.38 -3.51 -15.37
CA PRO A 52 -0.67 -4.14 -16.48
C PRO A 52 0.62 -4.85 -16.03
N ILE A 53 1.39 -4.22 -15.15
CA ILE A 53 2.62 -4.79 -14.60
C ILE A 53 2.37 -6.05 -13.76
N THR A 54 1.29 -6.06 -12.96
CA THR A 54 0.88 -7.25 -12.18
C THR A 54 0.29 -8.34 -13.07
N ARG A 55 -0.30 -8.01 -14.22
CA ARG A 55 -0.78 -8.96 -15.21
C ARG A 55 0.39 -9.65 -15.92
N GLU A 56 1.42 -8.90 -16.30
CA GLU A 56 2.66 -9.44 -16.88
C GLU A 56 3.40 -10.35 -15.88
N LEU A 57 3.49 -9.92 -14.61
CA LEU A 57 4.05 -10.74 -13.53
C LEU A 57 3.23 -12.02 -13.30
N ALA A 58 1.89 -11.94 -13.31
CA ALA A 58 1.03 -13.10 -13.17
C ALA A 58 1.17 -14.09 -14.35
N GLY A 59 1.24 -13.60 -15.59
CA GLY A 59 1.48 -14.42 -16.77
C GLY A 59 2.86 -15.09 -16.77
N THR A 60 3.87 -14.45 -16.17
CA THR A 60 5.20 -15.06 -15.98
C THR A 60 5.18 -16.21 -14.96
N LEU A 61 4.18 -16.23 -14.07
CA LEU A 61 3.99 -17.27 -13.05
C LEU A 61 3.01 -18.36 -13.50
N GLU A 62 2.43 -18.25 -14.69
CA GLU A 62 1.48 -19.21 -15.25
C GLU A 62 2.23 -20.53 -15.55
N GLY A 63 1.88 -21.59 -14.80
CA GLY A 63 2.57 -22.89 -14.86
C GLY A 63 3.62 -23.14 -13.76
N VAL A 64 3.86 -22.17 -12.87
CA VAL A 64 4.68 -22.38 -11.67
C VAL A 64 3.80 -22.96 -10.56
N GLN A 65 4.13 -24.15 -10.05
CA GLN A 65 3.48 -24.69 -8.86
C GLN A 65 3.86 -23.85 -7.63
N ILE A 66 3.01 -22.88 -7.29
CA ILE A 66 3.22 -21.92 -6.19
C ILE A 66 3.37 -22.64 -4.84
N ASP A 67 2.73 -23.80 -4.68
CA ASP A 67 2.76 -24.57 -3.44
C ASP A 67 4.17 -25.11 -3.13
N THR A 68 4.92 -25.54 -4.16
CA THR A 68 6.29 -26.03 -4.02
C THR A 68 7.23 -24.90 -3.57
N TRP A 69 7.09 -23.71 -4.16
CA TRP A 69 7.91 -22.54 -3.81
C TRP A 69 7.62 -22.01 -2.40
N LYS A 70 6.36 -22.01 -1.96
CA LYS A 70 6.00 -21.61 -0.59
C LYS A 70 6.65 -22.51 0.45
N ASN A 71 6.63 -23.83 0.21
CA ASN A 71 7.21 -24.82 1.11
C ASN A 71 8.75 -24.70 1.16
N GLU A 72 9.42 -24.57 0.02
CA GLU A 72 10.88 -24.35 -0.01
C GLU A 72 11.31 -23.05 0.70
N ARG A 73 10.52 -21.98 0.53
CA ARG A 73 10.77 -20.71 1.21
C ARG A 73 10.60 -20.84 2.72
N MET A 74 9.55 -21.51 3.19
CA MET A 74 9.35 -21.79 4.60
C MET A 74 10.52 -22.61 5.17
N ASP A 75 10.92 -23.69 4.51
CA ASP A 75 12.04 -24.52 4.95
C ASP A 75 13.37 -23.77 5.00
N ARG A 76 13.62 -22.84 4.07
CA ARG A 76 14.81 -21.97 4.13
C ARG A 76 14.75 -21.00 5.31
N LEU A 77 13.59 -20.41 5.59
CA LEU A 77 13.43 -19.48 6.70
C LEU A 77 13.55 -20.19 8.04
N THR A 78 12.95 -21.38 8.19
CA THR A 78 13.09 -22.23 9.36
C THR A 78 14.56 -22.61 9.56
N ARG A 79 15.28 -23.03 8.52
CA ARG A 79 16.72 -23.33 8.63
C ARG A 79 17.59 -22.12 8.99
N LYS A 80 17.21 -20.93 8.53
CA LYS A 80 17.97 -19.69 8.79
C LYS A 80 17.79 -19.16 10.21
N HIS A 81 16.62 -19.38 10.81
CA HIS A 81 16.23 -18.78 12.09
C HIS A 81 16.09 -19.79 13.24
N LEU A 82 16.12 -21.09 12.95
CA LEU A 82 16.07 -22.16 13.95
C LEU A 82 17.44 -22.85 14.08
N ARG A 83 18.46 -22.05 14.33
CA ARG A 83 19.75 -22.48 14.90
C ARG A 83 20.02 -21.66 16.16
#